data_AF-A0A7R9WPS2-F1
#
_entry.id   AF-A0A7R9WPS2-F1
#
_cell.length_a   1.000
_cell.length_b   1.000
_cell.length_c   1.000
_cell.angle_alpha   90.00
_cell.angle_beta   90.00
_cell.angle_gamma   90.00
#
_symmetry.space_group_name_H-M   'P 1'
#
loop_
_entity.id
_entity.type
_entity.pdbx_description
1 polymer ?
#
loop_
_entity_poly.entity_id
_entity_poly.type
_entity_poly.pdbx_seq_one_letter_code
_entity_poly.pdbx_strand_id
1 'polypeptide(L)'
;GTSTGHLFALQQEEPQSASPQHGAQSEWKIMLENRSNRLSSEDRERVRQFFEDQHNPVPDQQSYRVKMHEQKIADPNTGQAIKETYYLELDYQTFTSKQSKKIKRY
;
A
#
# COMPACT_ATOMS: atom_id res chain seq x y z
N GLY A 1 42.53 22.03 29.45
CA GLY A 1 41.83 20.85 29.98
C GLY A 1 40.43 20.85 29.41
N THR A 2 40.07 19.81 28.68
CA THR A 2 38.77 19.57 28.05
C THR A 2 37.76 19.07 29.09
N SER A 3 36.53 19.57 29.07
CA SER A 3 35.35 18.97 29.72
C SER A 3 34.12 19.52 28.99
N THR A 4 33.52 18.82 28.03
CA THR A 4 32.61 17.67 28.16
C THR A 4 31.36 18.01 28.97
N GLY A 5 30.22 18.12 28.26
CA GLY A 5 28.91 18.32 28.85
C GLY A 5 27.81 18.49 27.79
N HIS A 6 27.62 17.45 26.98
CA HIS A 6 26.49 17.28 26.07
C HIS A 6 25.21 17.08 26.91
N LEU A 7 24.18 17.91 26.73
CA LEU A 7 22.88 17.72 27.36
C LEU A 7 21.77 17.69 26.31
N PHE A 8 21.39 16.43 26.04
CA PHE A 8 20.17 15.88 25.45
C PHE A 8 19.01 16.86 25.19
N ALA A 9 18.70 17.03 23.91
CA ALA A 9 17.38 17.42 23.45
C ALA A 9 16.47 16.17 23.51
N LEU A 10 15.46 16.20 24.39
CA LEU A 10 14.32 15.27 24.31
C LEU A 10 13.43 15.70 23.14
N GLN A 11 13.75 15.20 21.95
CA GLN A 11 12.87 15.23 20.80
C GLN A 11 11.69 14.31 21.10
N GLN A 12 10.50 14.88 21.31
CA GLN A 12 9.26 14.12 21.21
C GLN A 12 9.13 13.61 19.78
N GLU A 13 9.16 12.29 19.60
CA GLU A 13 8.73 11.64 18.37
C GLU A 13 7.21 11.77 18.27
N GLU A 14 6.76 12.83 17.59
CA GLU A 14 5.39 12.95 17.12
C GLU A 14 5.10 11.77 16.16
N PRO A 15 3.97 11.05 16.32
CA PRO A 15 3.56 10.06 15.34
C PRO A 15 3.33 10.80 14.02
N GLN A 16 4.19 10.53 13.04
CA GLN A 16 4.04 11.01 11.67
C GLN A 16 2.71 10.48 11.12
N SER A 17 1.64 11.24 11.35
CA SER A 17 0.39 11.15 10.60
C SER A 17 0.71 11.62 9.19
N ALA A 18 1.22 10.70 8.39
CA ALA A 18 1.40 10.90 6.96
C ALA A 18 0.02 11.16 6.34
N SER A 19 -0.29 12.43 6.12
CA SER A 19 -1.31 12.84 5.14
C SER A 19 -0.62 13.18 3.83
N PRO A 20 -0.79 12.37 2.76
CA PRO A 20 -0.30 12.74 1.43
C PRO A 20 -1.48 13.09 0.51
N GLN A 21 -2.20 14.19 0.77
CA GLN A 21 -3.19 14.72 -0.17
C GLN A 21 -2.53 15.73 -1.10
N HIS A 22 -1.97 15.23 -2.21
CA HIS A 22 -1.97 15.84 -3.57
C HIS A 22 -0.96 15.20 -4.54
N GLY A 23 0.03 14.41 -4.07
CA GLY A 23 0.91 13.60 -4.92
C GLY A 23 0.39 12.19 -5.24
N ALA A 24 -0.52 11.68 -4.39
CA ALA A 24 -1.04 10.32 -4.48
C ALA A 24 -1.98 10.08 -5.67
N GLN A 25 -2.60 11.13 -6.25
CA GLN A 25 -3.60 10.97 -7.31
C GLN A 25 -3.05 10.31 -8.59
N SER A 26 -1.76 10.52 -8.89
CA SER A 26 -1.11 9.89 -10.04
C SER A 26 -0.62 8.47 -9.71
N GLU A 27 -0.23 8.22 -8.47
CA GLU A 27 0.44 6.97 -8.09
C GLU A 27 -0.53 5.78 -8.09
N TRP A 28 -1.76 5.96 -7.58
CA TRP A 28 -2.75 4.90 -7.64
C TRP A 28 -3.20 4.63 -9.08
N LYS A 29 -3.33 5.65 -9.93
CA LYS A 29 -3.66 5.48 -11.36
C LYS A 29 -2.58 4.66 -12.07
N ILE A 30 -1.31 5.04 -11.92
CA ILE A 30 -0.17 4.29 -12.47
C ILE A 30 -0.17 2.84 -11.95
N MET A 31 -0.49 2.62 -10.68
CA MET A 31 -0.56 1.28 -10.10
C MET A 31 -1.70 0.43 -10.69
N LEU A 32 -2.88 1.02 -10.91
CA LEU A 32 -4.02 0.31 -11.51
C LEU A 32 -3.86 0.07 -13.01
N GLU A 33 -3.23 1.00 -13.74
CA GLU A 33 -3.10 0.94 -15.20
C GLU A 33 -1.89 0.10 -15.64
N ASN A 34 -0.72 0.32 -15.02
CA ASN A 34 0.54 -0.33 -15.46
C ASN A 34 0.93 -1.56 -14.64
N ARG A 35 0.51 -1.66 -13.37
CA ARG A 35 1.01 -2.71 -12.46
C ARG A 35 -0.02 -3.78 -12.10
N SER A 36 -1.25 -3.67 -12.59
CA SER A 36 -2.32 -4.59 -12.21
C SER A 36 -2.67 -5.55 -13.35
N ASN A 37 -2.35 -6.84 -13.19
CA ASN A 37 -2.73 -7.89 -14.15
C ASN A 37 -3.93 -8.74 -13.71
N ARG A 38 -4.45 -8.52 -12.49
CA ARG A 38 -5.54 -9.32 -11.89
C ARG A 38 -6.70 -8.50 -11.34
N LEU A 39 -6.68 -7.19 -11.51
CA LEU A 39 -7.79 -6.34 -11.09
C LEU A 39 -8.95 -6.45 -12.08
N SER A 40 -10.15 -6.76 -11.59
CA SER A 40 -11.37 -6.72 -12.40
C SER A 40 -11.80 -5.28 -12.65
N SER A 41 -12.68 -5.05 -13.63
CA SER A 41 -13.24 -3.71 -13.87
C SER A 41 -14.00 -3.18 -12.64
N GLU A 42 -14.73 -4.04 -11.94
CA GLU A 42 -15.43 -3.68 -10.71
C GLU A 42 -14.46 -3.27 -9.59
N ASP A 43 -13.37 -4.01 -9.42
CA ASP A 43 -12.31 -3.67 -8.47
C ASP A 43 -11.67 -2.32 -8.78
N ARG A 44 -11.42 -2.04 -10.07
CA ARG A 44 -10.85 -0.77 -10.53
C ARG A 44 -11.75 0.40 -10.14
N GLU A 45 -13.06 0.23 -10.30
CA GLU A 45 -14.04 1.24 -9.94
C GLU A 45 -14.11 1.48 -8.43
N ARG A 46 -14.07 0.42 -7.60
CA ARG A 46 -14.04 0.58 -6.14
C ARG A 46 -12.78 1.32 -5.68
N VAL A 47 -11.62 0.95 -6.22
CA VAL A 47 -10.37 1.65 -5.90
C VAL A 47 -10.41 3.11 -6.37
N ARG A 48 -10.99 3.36 -7.55
CA ARG A 48 -11.19 4.71 -8.07
C ARG A 48 -12.09 5.55 -7.15
N GLN A 49 -13.27 5.05 -6.79
CA GLN A 49 -14.20 5.74 -5.88
C GLN A 49 -13.59 5.98 -4.49
N PHE A 50 -12.75 5.05 -4.03
CA PHE A 50 -12.02 5.22 -2.77
C PHE A 50 -11.04 6.40 -2.81
N PHE A 51 -10.25 6.54 -3.89
CA PHE A 51 -9.24 7.59 -3.99
C PHE A 51 -9.75 8.93 -4.55
N GLU A 52 -10.78 8.91 -5.40
CA GLU A 52 -11.36 10.13 -5.99
C GLU A 52 -12.48 10.71 -5.13
N ASP A 53 -13.44 9.87 -4.72
CA ASP A 53 -14.66 10.32 -4.04
C ASP A 53 -14.62 10.11 -2.52
N GLN A 54 -13.60 9.41 -1.99
CA GLN A 54 -13.55 8.95 -0.60
C GLN A 54 -14.88 8.33 -0.18
N HIS A 55 -15.39 7.44 -1.04
CA HIS A 55 -16.70 6.82 -0.87
C HIS A 55 -16.56 5.32 -0.59
N ASN A 56 -17.43 4.81 0.30
CA ASN A 56 -17.59 3.38 0.52
C ASN A 56 -18.84 2.87 -0.21
N PRO A 57 -18.69 2.17 -1.36
CA PRO A 57 -19.83 1.63 -2.08
C PRO A 57 -20.48 0.43 -1.36
N VAL A 58 -19.83 -0.14 -0.33
CA VAL A 58 -20.33 -1.28 0.44
C VAL A 58 -20.30 -0.94 1.93
N PRO A 59 -21.35 -0.30 2.48
CA PRO A 59 -21.36 0.20 3.86
C PRO A 59 -21.17 -0.91 4.91
N ASP A 60 -21.55 -2.15 4.61
CA ASP A 60 -21.31 -3.32 5.46
C ASP A 60 -19.84 -3.74 5.56
N GLN A 61 -18.98 -3.27 4.65
CA GLN A 61 -17.55 -3.58 4.64
C GLN A 61 -16.73 -2.37 5.05
N GLN A 62 -16.04 -2.48 6.20
CA GLN A 62 -15.15 -1.43 6.70
C GLN A 62 -13.79 -1.41 5.99
N SER A 63 -13.38 -2.55 5.43
CA SER A 63 -12.15 -2.67 4.64
C SER A 63 -12.36 -3.56 3.42
N TYR A 64 -11.59 -3.27 2.37
CA TYR A 64 -11.63 -4.00 1.12
C TYR A 64 -10.23 -4.39 0.67
N ARG A 65 -9.97 -5.68 0.55
CA ARG A 65 -8.69 -6.20 0.09
C ARG A 65 -8.82 -6.82 -1.30
N VAL A 66 -8.10 -6.26 -2.26
CA VAL A 66 -8.06 -6.71 -3.65
C VAL A 66 -6.67 -7.21 -4.04
N LYS A 67 -6.63 -8.24 -4.89
CA LYS A 67 -5.38 -8.72 -5.50
C LYS A 67 -5.06 -7.87 -6.74
N MET A 68 -3.96 -7.13 -6.70
CA MET A 68 -3.54 -6.26 -7.79
C MET A 68 -2.81 -7.02 -8.89
N HIS A 69 -1.80 -7.78 -8.48
CA HIS A 69 -0.83 -8.38 -9.37
C HIS A 69 -0.41 -9.74 -8.88
N GLU A 70 -0.15 -10.64 -9.81
CA GLU A 70 0.39 -11.96 -9.54
C GLU A 70 1.43 -12.33 -10.60
N GLN A 71 2.63 -12.68 -10.16
CA GLN A 71 3.71 -13.15 -11.03
C GLN A 71 4.42 -14.36 -10.45
N LYS A 72 4.97 -15.19 -11.33
CA LYS A 72 5.88 -16.29 -10.98
C LYS A 72 7.27 -15.91 -11.47
N ILE A 73 8.24 -15.87 -10.59
CA ILE A 73 9.63 -15.56 -10.91
C ILE A 73 10.55 -16.64 -10.35
N ALA A 74 11.76 -16.79 -10.89
CA ALA A 74 12.80 -17.57 -10.25
C ALA A 74 13.46 -16.70 -9.17
N ASP A 75 13.58 -17.21 -7.96
CA ASP A 75 14.31 -16.54 -6.89
C ASP A 75 15.80 -16.44 -7.27
N PRO A 76 16.39 -15.24 -7.28
CA PRO A 76 17.74 -15.04 -7.81
C PRO A 76 18.83 -15.65 -6.92
N ASN A 77 18.53 -15.94 -5.66
CA ASN A 77 19.51 -16.51 -4.72
C ASN A 77 19.50 -18.04 -4.74
N THR A 78 18.33 -18.64 -4.96
CA THR A 78 18.14 -20.09 -4.84
C THR A 78 17.79 -20.79 -6.14
N GLY A 79 17.41 -20.05 -7.18
CA GLY A 79 16.91 -20.59 -8.45
C GLY A 79 15.51 -21.21 -8.37
N GLN A 80 14.87 -21.21 -7.19
CA GLN A 80 13.56 -21.83 -6.99
C GLN A 80 12.43 -20.94 -7.54
N ALA A 81 11.38 -21.55 -8.06
CA ALA A 81 10.21 -20.82 -8.52
C ALA A 81 9.45 -20.23 -7.31
N ILE A 82 9.28 -18.91 -7.29
CA ILE A 82 8.46 -18.21 -6.31
C ILE A 82 7.28 -17.54 -6.99
N LYS A 83 6.14 -17.53 -6.29
CA LYS A 83 4.94 -16.81 -6.69
C LYS A 83 4.78 -15.59 -5.80
N GLU A 84 4.84 -14.44 -6.41
CA GLU A 84 4.62 -13.15 -5.77
C GLU A 84 3.19 -12.68 -6.06
N THR A 85 2.49 -12.24 -5.02
CA THR A 85 1.14 -11.72 -5.12
C THR A 85 1.05 -10.41 -4.37
N TYR A 86 0.65 -9.36 -5.08
CA TYR A 86 0.50 -8.02 -4.54
C TYR A 86 -0.98 -7.77 -4.24
N TYR A 87 -1.25 -7.24 -3.06
CA TYR A 87 -2.57 -6.87 -2.58
C TYR A 87 -2.61 -5.38 -2.27
N LEU A 88 -3.78 -4.80 -2.49
CA LEU A 88 -4.15 -3.49 -2.00
C LEU A 88 -5.29 -3.66 -1.02
N GLU A 89 -5.14 -3.10 0.16
CA GLU A 89 -6.17 -3.03 1.19
C GLU A 89 -6.60 -1.57 1.31
N LEU A 90 -7.90 -1.34 1.17
CA LEU A 90 -8.56 -0.06 1.35
C LEU A 90 -9.26 -0.09 2.70
N ASP A 91 -9.00 0.89 3.55
CA ASP A 91 -9.70 1.07 4.81
C ASP A 91 -10.70 2.22 4.67
N TYR A 92 -11.98 1.91 4.66
CA TYR A 92 -13.05 2.90 4.46
C TYR A 92 -13.38 3.69 5.73
N GLN A 93 -12.84 3.31 6.90
CA GLN A 93 -13.03 4.08 8.13
C GLN A 93 -12.10 5.29 8.17
N THR A 94 -10.85 5.09 7.76
CA THR A 94 -9.79 6.10 7.80
C THR A 94 -9.47 6.67 6.42
N PHE A 95 -10.06 6.10 5.35
CA PHE A 95 -9.68 6.37 3.96
C PHE A 95 -8.18 6.24 3.71
N THR A 96 -7.57 5.26 4.39
CA THR A 96 -6.16 4.89 4.17
C THR A 96 -6.06 3.65 3.31
N SER A 97 -4.95 3.54 2.57
CA SER A 97 -4.68 2.34 1.78
C SER A 97 -3.34 1.74 2.17
N LYS A 98 -3.26 0.42 2.08
CA LYS A 98 -2.05 -0.35 2.39
C LYS A 98 -1.77 -1.35 1.29
N GLN A 99 -0.55 -1.31 0.77
CA GLN A 99 -0.05 -2.33 -0.13
C GLN A 99 0.62 -3.45 0.66
N SER A 100 0.45 -4.68 0.21
CA SER A 100 1.06 -5.86 0.83
C SER A 100 1.48 -6.88 -0.20
N LYS A 101 2.63 -7.52 0.03
CA LYS A 101 3.18 -8.56 -0.85
C LYS A 101 3.18 -9.91 -0.14
N LYS A 102 2.68 -10.94 -0.82
CA LYS A 102 2.76 -12.34 -0.38
C LYS A 102 3.69 -13.10 -1.32
N ILE A 103 4.63 -13.83 -0.75
CA ILE A 103 5.56 -14.69 -1.50
C ILE A 103 5.27 -16.15 -1.11
N LYS A 104 5.07 -17.02 -2.10
CA LYS A 104 4.97 -18.47 -1.92
C LYS A 104 6.12 -19.15 -2.66
N ARG A 105 6.93 -19.92 -1.95
CA ARG A 105 8.00 -20.77 -2.53
C ARG A 105 7.42 -22.14 -2.90
N TYR A 106 7.91 -22.72 -3.99
CA TYR A 106 7.54 -24.06 -4.48
C TYR A 106 8.70 -25.03 -4.32
#